data_AF-A0AAD9HAB8-F1
#
_entry.id   AF-A0AAD9HAB8-F1
#
_cell.length_a   1.000
_cell.length_b   1.000
_cell.length_c   1.000
_cell.angle_alpha   90.00
_cell.angle_beta   90.00
_cell.angle_gamma   90.00
#
_symmetry.space_group_name_H-M   'P 1'
#
loop_
_entity.id
_entity.type
_entity.pdbx_description
1 polymer ?
#
loop_
_entity_poly.entity_id
_entity_poly.type
_entity_poly.pdbx_seq_one_letter_code
_entity_poly.pdbx_strand_id
1 'polypeptide(L)'
;MKFFAPIVLLAAGVLATPTPSDLCERELSDVNAIMTTVLNGIQELDGSICGYGGGPGAELEDASGKMLTIIRTATNNAAAMLPLTMDEAIAFQPLSDQLNAAGDKLLVDLDEKVPLLSKSGACDSTLAWVAQVGKFLYKTHSKCLLRKRKHDG
;
A
#
# COMPACT_ATOMS: atom_id res chain seq x y z
N MET A 1 -49.80 -42.39 23.92
CA MET A 1 -49.79 -41.37 22.84
C MET A 1 -50.18 -40.01 23.43
N LYS A 2 -49.25 -39.06 23.51
CA LYS A 2 -49.54 -37.61 23.56
C LYS A 2 -48.20 -36.87 23.38
N PHE A 3 -47.96 -36.35 22.19
CA PHE A 3 -46.79 -35.53 21.86
C PHE A 3 -47.11 -34.07 22.19
N PHE A 4 -46.23 -33.39 22.92
CA PHE A 4 -46.20 -31.94 22.99
C PHE A 4 -44.79 -31.49 22.57
N ALA A 5 -44.69 -30.95 21.36
CA ALA A 5 -43.49 -30.33 20.82
C ALA A 5 -43.52 -28.82 21.13
N PRO A 6 -42.44 -28.21 21.65
CA PRO A 6 -42.33 -26.76 21.70
C PRO A 6 -41.97 -26.22 20.31
N ILE A 7 -42.75 -25.25 19.85
CA ILE A 7 -42.52 -24.47 18.64
C ILE A 7 -41.25 -23.63 18.87
N VAL A 8 -40.17 -23.98 18.18
CA VAL A 8 -39.01 -23.10 18.04
C VAL A 8 -39.40 -22.02 17.05
N LEU A 9 -39.69 -20.81 17.55
CA LEU A 9 -39.72 -19.61 16.72
C LEU A 9 -38.27 -19.36 16.24
N LEU A 10 -37.99 -19.67 14.97
CA LEU A 10 -36.85 -19.09 14.28
C LEU A 10 -37.16 -17.60 14.10
N ALA A 11 -36.60 -16.76 14.96
CA ALA A 11 -36.39 -15.36 14.64
C ALA A 11 -35.46 -15.32 13.42
N ALA A 12 -36.06 -15.20 12.23
CA ALA A 12 -35.34 -14.87 11.01
C ALA A 12 -34.85 -13.42 11.15
N GLY A 13 -33.75 -13.25 11.88
CA GLY A 13 -32.90 -12.10 11.69
C GLY A 13 -32.45 -12.13 10.25
N VAL A 14 -32.94 -11.20 9.43
CA VAL A 14 -32.40 -10.93 8.11
C VAL A 14 -30.95 -10.47 8.35
N LEU A 15 -30.02 -11.42 8.35
CA LEU A 15 -28.64 -11.12 8.04
C LEU A 15 -28.68 -10.70 6.57
N ALA A 16 -28.71 -9.39 6.32
CA ALA A 16 -28.50 -8.85 4.99
C ALA A 16 -27.12 -9.32 4.54
N THR A 17 -27.08 -10.44 3.82
CA THR A 17 -25.88 -10.88 3.12
C THR A 17 -25.50 -9.76 2.17
N PRO A 18 -24.31 -9.14 2.32
CA PRO A 18 -23.90 -8.02 1.48
C PRO A 18 -23.99 -8.46 0.03
N THR A 19 -24.57 -7.61 -0.81
CA THR A 19 -24.65 -7.90 -2.24
C THR A 19 -23.24 -7.86 -2.83
N PRO A 20 -23.01 -8.52 -3.98
CA PRO A 20 -21.73 -8.42 -4.68
C PRO A 20 -21.30 -6.96 -4.90
N SER A 21 -22.25 -6.06 -5.18
CA SER A 21 -21.99 -4.63 -5.32
C SER A 21 -21.51 -3.97 -4.01
N ASP A 22 -22.11 -4.33 -2.86
CA ASP A 22 -21.67 -3.86 -1.54
C ASP A 22 -20.29 -4.41 -1.16
N LEU A 23 -19.93 -5.61 -1.64
CA LEU A 23 -18.60 -6.18 -1.46
C LEU A 23 -17.58 -5.47 -2.34
N CYS A 24 -17.90 -5.17 -3.60
CA CYS A 24 -17.04 -4.42 -4.53
C CYS A 24 -16.69 -3.01 -3.98
N GLU A 25 -17.71 -2.21 -3.63
CA GLU A 25 -17.49 -0.83 -3.19
C GLU A 25 -16.65 -0.75 -1.88
N ARG A 26 -16.78 -1.76 -1.02
CA ARG A 26 -15.95 -1.90 0.18
C ARG A 26 -14.49 -2.24 -0.12
N GLU A 27 -14.22 -3.17 -1.04
CA GLU A 27 -12.85 -3.55 -1.39
C GLU A 27 -12.10 -2.39 -2.07
N LEU A 28 -12.77 -1.60 -2.92
CA LEU A 28 -12.16 -0.38 -3.47
C LEU A 28 -11.86 0.66 -2.36
N SER A 29 -12.76 0.82 -1.38
CA SER A 29 -12.51 1.69 -0.23
C SER A 29 -11.28 1.25 0.57
N ASP A 30 -11.17 -0.05 0.83
CA ASP A 30 -10.05 -0.60 1.58
C ASP A 30 -8.73 -0.51 0.79
N VAL A 31 -8.75 -0.75 -0.53
CA VAL A 31 -7.60 -0.54 -1.42
C VAL A 31 -7.17 0.93 -1.44
N ASN A 32 -8.13 1.87 -1.54
CA ASN A 32 -7.85 3.30 -1.48
C ASN A 32 -7.23 3.71 -0.15
N ALA A 33 -7.71 3.17 0.98
CA ALA A 33 -7.15 3.44 2.30
C ALA A 33 -5.71 2.94 2.43
N ILE A 34 -5.44 1.70 1.95
CA ILE A 34 -4.10 1.12 1.93
C ILE A 34 -3.15 1.98 1.10
N MET A 35 -3.55 2.33 -0.11
CA MET A 35 -2.69 3.03 -1.06
C MET A 35 -2.52 4.51 -0.69
N THR A 36 -3.49 5.13 -0.03
CA THR A 36 -3.34 6.45 0.60
C THR A 36 -2.30 6.40 1.73
N THR A 37 -2.28 5.33 2.52
CA THR A 37 -1.24 5.14 3.56
C THR A 37 0.15 5.05 2.93
N VAL A 38 0.28 4.34 1.80
CA VAL A 38 1.53 4.27 1.04
C VAL A 38 1.93 5.65 0.51
N LEU A 39 0.99 6.41 -0.07
CA LEU A 39 1.23 7.76 -0.58
C LEU A 39 1.76 8.69 0.52
N ASN A 40 1.11 8.71 1.68
CA ASN A 40 1.54 9.52 2.82
C ASN A 40 2.94 9.11 3.28
N GLY A 41 3.24 7.81 3.32
CA GLY A 41 4.58 7.31 3.64
C GLY A 41 5.66 7.78 2.66
N ILE A 42 5.35 7.82 1.34
CA ILE A 42 6.26 8.37 0.33
C ILE A 42 6.52 9.85 0.62
N GLN A 43 5.47 10.63 0.87
CA GLN A 43 5.57 12.07 1.13
C GLN A 43 6.32 12.40 2.42
N GLU A 44 6.16 11.59 3.48
CA GLU A 44 6.92 11.74 4.73
C GLU A 44 8.41 11.43 4.54
N LEU A 45 8.74 10.39 3.79
CA LEU A 45 10.11 10.05 3.43
C LEU A 45 10.75 11.17 2.57
N ASP A 46 10.02 11.64 1.56
CA ASP A 46 10.41 12.75 0.70
C ASP A 46 10.70 14.01 1.53
N GLY A 47 9.79 14.40 2.43
CA GLY A 47 10.02 15.54 3.33
C GLY A 47 11.27 15.38 4.22
N SER A 48 11.56 14.16 4.66
CA SER A 48 12.78 13.84 5.42
C SER A 48 14.05 14.02 4.58
N ILE A 49 14.01 13.63 3.30
CA ILE A 49 15.08 13.83 2.33
C ILE A 49 15.27 15.32 2.04
N CYS A 50 14.20 16.06 1.74
CA CYS A 50 14.28 17.50 1.50
C CYS A 50 14.96 18.22 2.69
N GLY A 51 14.56 17.85 3.92
CA GLY A 51 15.06 18.42 5.17
C GLY A 51 16.49 18.00 5.54
N TYR A 52 17.05 16.97 4.90
CA TYR A 52 18.39 16.48 5.21
C TYR A 52 19.48 17.50 4.81
N GLY A 53 20.25 17.93 5.81
CA GLY A 53 21.33 18.90 5.68
C GLY A 53 22.75 18.31 5.66
N GLY A 54 22.88 16.98 5.67
CA GLY A 54 24.17 16.29 5.81
C GLY A 54 24.36 15.64 7.20
N GLY A 55 25.39 14.80 7.33
CA GLY A 55 25.70 14.08 8.57
C GLY A 55 25.44 12.57 8.48
N PRO A 56 25.34 11.85 9.61
CA PRO A 56 25.30 10.38 9.60
C PRO A 56 24.07 9.76 8.91
N GLY A 57 22.99 10.54 8.71
CA GLY A 57 21.80 10.09 7.98
C GLY A 57 20.89 9.14 8.77
N ALA A 58 21.03 9.07 10.10
CA ALA A 58 20.22 8.20 10.95
C ALA A 58 18.71 8.50 10.85
N GLU A 59 18.36 9.78 10.66
CA GLU A 59 16.98 10.21 10.44
C GLU A 59 16.41 9.69 9.12
N LEU A 60 17.24 9.63 8.07
CA LEU A 60 16.85 9.06 6.79
C LEU A 60 16.68 7.54 6.90
N GLU A 61 17.53 6.87 7.66
CA GLU A 61 17.41 5.43 7.91
C GLU A 61 16.10 5.10 8.65
N ASP A 62 15.75 5.85 9.69
CA ASP A 62 14.48 5.69 10.42
C ASP A 62 13.26 5.96 9.51
N ALA A 63 13.27 7.06 8.76
CA ALA A 63 12.21 7.39 7.81
C ALA A 63 12.02 6.27 6.76
N SER A 64 13.13 5.73 6.27
CA SER A 64 13.12 4.63 5.29
C SER A 64 12.63 3.32 5.89
N GLY A 65 13.00 3.04 7.15
CA GLY A 65 12.50 1.90 7.92
C GLY A 65 10.99 1.96 8.16
N LYS A 66 10.45 3.16 8.45
CA LYS A 66 9.01 3.40 8.54
C LYS A 66 8.33 3.14 7.20
N MET A 67 8.87 3.68 6.10
CA MET A 67 8.31 3.46 4.76
C MET A 67 8.30 1.97 4.39
N LEU A 68 9.38 1.24 4.69
CA LEU A 68 9.44 -0.20 4.49
C LEU A 68 8.36 -0.95 5.28
N THR A 69 8.08 -0.51 6.51
CA THR A 69 7.01 -1.07 7.35
C THR A 69 5.63 -0.79 6.74
N ILE A 70 5.40 0.44 6.27
CA ILE A 70 4.17 0.82 5.57
C ILE A 70 3.93 -0.07 4.35
N ILE A 71 4.93 -0.25 3.48
CA ILE A 71 4.80 -1.09 2.28
C ILE A 71 4.53 -2.55 2.64
N ARG A 72 5.19 -3.09 3.68
CA ARG A 72 4.96 -4.47 4.15
C ARG A 72 3.53 -4.65 4.66
N THR A 73 3.05 -3.73 5.48
CA THR A 73 1.67 -3.75 6.00
C THR A 73 0.66 -3.65 4.86
N ALA A 74 0.85 -2.69 3.95
CA ALA A 74 0.01 -2.53 2.76
C ALA A 74 -0.03 -3.82 1.91
N THR A 75 1.13 -4.44 1.68
CA THR A 75 1.24 -5.70 0.93
C THR A 75 0.50 -6.84 1.61
N ASN A 76 0.59 -6.95 2.94
CA ASN A 76 -0.09 -7.99 3.70
C ASN A 76 -1.60 -7.79 3.70
N ASN A 77 -2.06 -6.55 3.87
CA ASN A 77 -3.49 -6.22 3.83
C ASN A 77 -4.08 -6.49 2.44
N ALA A 78 -3.38 -6.10 1.37
CA ALA A 78 -3.80 -6.36 0.00
C ALA A 78 -3.76 -7.85 -0.38
N ALA A 79 -2.94 -8.68 0.28
CA ALA A 79 -2.86 -10.11 -0.03
C ALA A 79 -4.17 -10.86 0.29
N ALA A 80 -4.93 -10.37 1.27
CA ALA A 80 -6.21 -10.93 1.70
C ALA A 80 -7.40 -10.46 0.85
N MET A 81 -7.20 -9.43 0.01
CA MET A 81 -8.25 -8.80 -0.79
C MET A 81 -8.58 -9.58 -2.07
N LEU A 82 -9.80 -9.38 -2.55
CA LEU A 82 -10.22 -9.84 -3.86
C LEU A 82 -9.54 -9.02 -4.98
N PRO A 83 -9.37 -9.58 -6.18
CA PRO A 83 -8.93 -8.78 -7.33
C PRO A 83 -9.93 -7.66 -7.63
N LEU A 84 -9.40 -6.47 -7.93
CA LEU A 84 -10.21 -5.36 -8.42
C LEU A 84 -10.83 -5.69 -9.79
N THR A 85 -12.07 -5.27 -9.97
CA THR A 85 -12.76 -5.18 -11.25
C THR A 85 -12.17 -4.07 -12.12
N MET A 86 -12.58 -4.02 -13.40
CA MET A 86 -12.10 -2.99 -14.33
C MET A 86 -12.55 -1.58 -13.90
N ASP A 87 -13.80 -1.42 -13.46
CA ASP A 87 -14.34 -0.11 -13.05
C ASP A 87 -13.64 0.41 -11.78
N GLU A 88 -13.34 -0.48 -10.85
CA GLU A 88 -12.56 -0.15 -9.64
C GLU A 88 -11.12 0.23 -9.99
N ALA A 89 -10.50 -0.46 -10.95
CA ALA A 89 -9.17 -0.09 -11.42
C ALA A 89 -9.16 1.30 -12.08
N ILE A 90 -10.20 1.65 -12.86
CA ILE A 90 -10.37 2.99 -13.43
C ILE A 90 -10.55 4.03 -12.32
N ALA A 91 -11.37 3.73 -11.31
CA ALA A 91 -11.59 4.61 -10.16
C ALA A 91 -10.32 4.78 -9.30
N PHE A 92 -9.44 3.78 -9.27
CA PHE A 92 -8.15 3.83 -8.57
C PHE A 92 -7.08 4.65 -9.33
N GLN A 93 -7.25 4.85 -10.64
CA GLN A 93 -6.25 5.50 -11.51
C GLN A 93 -5.73 6.85 -10.98
N PRO A 94 -6.58 7.79 -10.50
CA PRO A 94 -6.10 9.08 -9.99
C PRO A 94 -5.18 8.95 -8.77
N LEU A 95 -5.40 7.95 -7.90
CA LEU A 95 -4.52 7.68 -6.76
C LEU A 95 -3.22 7.00 -7.23
N SER A 96 -3.30 6.12 -8.23
CA SER A 96 -2.11 5.55 -8.86
C SER A 96 -1.21 6.62 -9.49
N ASP A 97 -1.80 7.63 -10.14
CA ASP A 97 -1.03 8.72 -10.76
C ASP A 97 -0.34 9.59 -9.68
N GLN A 98 -1.02 9.83 -8.55
CA GLN A 98 -0.41 10.53 -7.40
C GLN A 98 0.75 9.74 -6.78
N LEU A 99 0.61 8.41 -6.64
CA LEU A 99 1.68 7.54 -6.17
C LEU A 99 2.90 7.58 -7.08
N ASN A 100 2.67 7.54 -8.41
CA ASN A 100 3.74 7.65 -9.39
C ASN A 100 4.44 9.01 -9.30
N ALA A 101 3.68 10.10 -9.27
CA ALA A 101 4.23 11.45 -9.15
C ALA A 101 5.03 11.66 -7.85
N ALA A 102 4.53 11.13 -6.72
CA ALA A 102 5.24 11.19 -5.45
C ALA A 102 6.52 10.35 -5.46
N GLY A 103 6.49 9.16 -6.07
CA GLY A 103 7.67 8.30 -6.24
C GLY A 103 8.73 8.95 -7.14
N ASP A 104 8.33 9.56 -8.25
CA ASP A 104 9.25 10.26 -9.15
C ASP A 104 9.89 11.46 -8.46
N LYS A 105 9.10 12.26 -7.72
CA LYS A 105 9.60 13.38 -6.93
C LYS A 105 10.62 12.90 -5.88
N LEU A 106 10.29 11.85 -5.14
CA LEU A 106 11.18 11.26 -4.13
C LEU A 106 12.56 10.92 -4.72
N LEU A 107 12.60 10.35 -5.93
CA LEU A 107 13.84 9.98 -6.60
C LEU A 107 14.66 11.21 -7.03
N VAL A 108 14.00 12.26 -7.52
CA VAL A 108 14.65 13.54 -7.85
C VAL A 108 15.25 14.17 -6.61
N ASP A 109 14.48 14.30 -5.54
CA ASP A 109 14.94 14.93 -4.29
C ASP A 109 16.08 14.13 -3.65
N LEU A 110 16.07 12.80 -3.77
CA LEU A 110 17.17 11.96 -3.32
C LEU A 110 18.46 12.20 -4.14
N ASP A 111 18.35 12.33 -5.46
CA ASP A 111 19.49 12.62 -6.35
C ASP A 111 20.15 13.95 -5.96
N GLU A 112 19.36 14.98 -5.68
CA GLU A 112 19.85 16.29 -5.22
C GLU A 112 20.64 16.20 -3.90
N LYS A 113 20.39 15.19 -3.06
CA LYS A 113 21.08 14.98 -1.79
C LYS A 113 22.32 14.10 -1.89
N VAL A 114 22.60 13.49 -3.05
CA VAL A 114 23.79 12.66 -3.28
C VAL A 114 25.09 13.34 -2.86
N PRO A 115 25.34 14.65 -3.13
CA PRO A 115 26.56 15.32 -2.68
C PRO A 115 26.72 15.35 -1.16
N LEU A 116 25.61 15.54 -0.43
CA LEU A 116 25.61 15.58 1.04
C LEU A 116 25.80 14.20 1.65
N LEU A 117 25.16 13.17 1.07
CA LEU A 117 25.32 11.77 1.46
C LEU A 117 26.73 11.26 1.20
N SER A 118 27.33 11.67 0.07
CA SER A 118 28.70 11.32 -0.28
C SER A 118 29.68 11.93 0.71
N LYS A 119 29.48 13.19 1.09
CA LYS A 119 30.33 13.90 2.06
C LYS A 119 30.28 13.28 3.45
N SER A 120 29.17 12.64 3.81
CA SER A 120 29.02 11.99 5.12
C SER A 120 29.32 10.50 5.14
N GLY A 121 29.64 9.89 3.99
CA GLY A 121 29.85 8.44 3.90
C GLY A 121 28.57 7.61 4.00
N ALA A 122 27.40 8.23 3.83
CA ALA A 122 26.08 7.59 3.96
C ALA A 122 25.56 6.97 2.65
N CYS A 123 26.33 6.97 1.55
CA CYS A 123 25.87 6.46 0.26
C CYS A 123 25.52 4.96 0.28
N ASP A 124 26.32 4.13 0.95
CA ASP A 124 26.09 2.68 0.98
C ASP A 124 24.83 2.31 1.76
N SER A 125 24.60 2.94 2.91
CA SER A 125 23.38 2.77 3.69
C SER A 125 22.17 3.31 2.92
N THR A 126 22.33 4.43 2.22
CA THR A 126 21.29 5.01 1.37
C THR A 126 20.88 4.07 0.26
N LEU A 127 21.85 3.58 -0.50
CA LEU A 127 21.62 2.63 -1.58
C LEU A 127 20.93 1.36 -1.05
N ALA A 128 21.32 0.86 0.13
CA ALA A 128 20.76 -0.33 0.72
C ALA A 128 19.27 -0.19 1.06
N TRP A 129 18.82 0.95 1.59
CA TRP A 129 17.39 1.13 1.90
C TRP A 129 16.57 1.48 0.65
N VAL A 130 17.10 2.28 -0.29
CA VAL A 130 16.45 2.57 -1.59
C VAL A 130 16.19 1.28 -2.36
N ALA A 131 17.19 0.39 -2.42
CA ALA A 131 17.06 -0.91 -3.06
C ALA A 131 16.01 -1.81 -2.37
N GLN A 132 15.87 -1.72 -1.04
CA GLN A 132 14.84 -2.45 -0.30
C GLN A 132 13.44 -1.93 -0.63
N VAL A 133 13.24 -0.61 -0.57
CA VAL A 133 11.96 0.02 -0.94
C VAL A 133 11.57 -0.34 -2.37
N GLY A 134 12.50 -0.18 -3.33
CA GLY A 134 12.28 -0.53 -4.74
C GLY A 134 11.96 -2.02 -4.96
N LYS A 135 12.66 -2.93 -4.26
CA LYS A 135 12.40 -4.37 -4.35
C LYS A 135 10.99 -4.74 -3.87
N PHE A 136 10.49 -4.10 -2.82
CA PHE A 136 9.13 -4.36 -2.34
C PHE A 136 8.07 -3.79 -3.29
N LEU A 137 8.30 -2.60 -3.86
CA LEU A 137 7.40 -2.02 -4.87
C LEU A 137 7.29 -2.92 -6.11
N TYR A 138 8.41 -3.41 -6.65
CA TYR A 138 8.40 -4.35 -7.78
C TYR A 138 7.66 -5.66 -7.46
N LYS A 139 7.86 -6.20 -6.26
CA LYS A 139 7.21 -7.45 -5.81
C LYS A 139 5.70 -7.27 -5.66
N THR A 140 5.24 -6.13 -5.15
CA THR A 140 3.82 -5.82 -4.99
C THR A 140 3.17 -5.58 -6.35
N HIS A 141 3.80 -4.80 -7.23
CA HIS A 141 3.30 -4.58 -8.59
C HIS A 141 3.21 -5.88 -9.40
N SER A 142 4.25 -6.72 -9.34
CA SER A 142 4.25 -8.03 -10.03
C SER A 142 3.16 -8.96 -9.51
N LYS A 143 2.92 -8.99 -8.19
CA LYS A 143 1.84 -9.80 -7.60
C LYS A 143 0.45 -9.29 -7.98
N CYS A 144 0.22 -7.98 -8.00
CA CYS A 144 -1.04 -7.40 -8.45
C CYS A 144 -1.31 -7.68 -9.93
N LEU A 145 -0.31 -7.49 -10.81
CA LEU A 145 -0.43 -7.78 -12.24
C LEU A 145 -0.62 -9.28 -12.54
N LEU A 146 0.04 -10.17 -11.79
CA LEU A 146 -0.13 -11.61 -11.94
C LEU A 146 -1.52 -12.08 -11.50
N ARG A 147 -2.16 -11.44 -10.51
CA ARG A 147 -3.55 -11.72 -10.15
C ARG A 147 -4.53 -11.24 -11.22
N LYS A 148 -4.31 -10.06 -11.82
CA LYS A 148 -5.12 -9.56 -12.94
C LYS A 148 -5.15 -10.55 -14.12
N ARG A 149 -3.98 -11.04 -14.56
CA ARG A 149 -3.88 -12.00 -15.68
C ARG A 149 -4.51 -13.37 -15.42
N LYS A 150 -4.72 -13.76 -14.16
CA LYS A 150 -5.37 -15.04 -13.83
C LYS A 150 -6.89 -15.00 -13.94
N HIS A 151 -7.48 -13.81 -14.05
CA HIS A 151 -8.93 -13.61 -14.09
C HIS A 151 -9.47 -13.28 -15.49
N ASP A 152 -8.58 -12.85 -16.40
CA ASP A 152 -8.90 -12.50 -17.79
C ASP A 152 -8.74 -13.69 -18.78
N GLY A 153 -8.55 -14.92 -18.29
CA GLY A 153 -8.41 -16.14 -19.10
C GLY A 153 -9.18 -17.31 -18.50
#